data_AF-A0A6A6BVY4-F1
#
_entry.id   AF-A0A6A6BVY4-F1
#
_cell.length_a   1.000
_cell.length_b   1.000
_cell.length_c   1.000
_cell.angle_alpha   90.00
_cell.angle_beta   90.00
_cell.angle_gamma   90.00
#
_symmetry.space_group_name_H-M   'P 1'
#
loop_
_entity.id
_entity.type
_entity.pdbx_description
1 polymer ?
#
loop_
_entity_poly.entity_id
_entity_poly.type
_entity_poly.pdbx_seq_one_letter_code
_entity_poly.pdbx_strand_id
1 'polypeptide(L)'
;MMDWIAGKVTDEIHEVAGSDPLIGYKTVSGFIQEVLVPELATMLIAEDMDVQEARAREILGESEEIGDLVNQAKEERVEIEKKTVKDDDDDDDED
;
A
#
# COMPACT_ATOMS: atom_id res chain seq x y z
N MET A 1 -7.57 2.88 -13.95
CA MET A 1 -8.06 3.81 -12.89
C MET A 1 -6.89 4.51 -12.23
N MET A 2 -5.86 3.78 -11.77
CA MET A 2 -4.65 4.39 -11.20
C MET A 2 -3.91 5.29 -12.17
N ASP A 3 -3.84 4.97 -13.47
CA ASP A 3 -3.22 5.86 -14.45
C ASP A 3 -3.89 7.23 -14.54
N TRP A 4 -5.20 7.30 -14.29
CA TRP A 4 -5.94 8.55 -14.33
C TRP A 4 -5.70 9.38 -13.06
N ILE A 5 -5.72 8.74 -11.89
CA ILE A 5 -5.42 9.42 -10.62
C ILE A 5 -3.95 9.87 -10.61
N ALA A 6 -3.02 8.98 -10.92
CA ALA A 6 -1.61 9.29 -11.02
C ALA A 6 -1.38 10.44 -12.02
N GLY A 7 -1.96 10.39 -13.22
CA GLY A 7 -1.84 11.49 -14.19
C GLY A 7 -2.41 12.85 -13.74
N LYS A 8 -3.13 12.91 -12.60
CA LYS A 8 -3.69 14.14 -12.05
C LYS A 8 -2.99 14.69 -10.81
N VAL A 9 -2.28 13.86 -10.05
CA VAL A 9 -1.66 14.26 -8.77
C VAL A 9 -0.17 13.93 -8.66
N THR A 10 0.42 13.28 -9.67
CA THR A 10 1.82 12.82 -9.61
C THR A 10 2.82 13.98 -9.65
N ASP A 11 2.52 15.06 -10.37
CA ASP A 11 3.42 16.21 -10.49
C ASP A 11 3.56 16.93 -9.13
N GLU A 12 2.43 17.14 -8.44
CA GLU A 12 2.40 17.72 -7.10
C GLU A 12 3.07 16.81 -6.06
N ILE A 13 2.86 15.49 -6.14
CA ILE A 13 3.52 14.55 -5.23
C ILE A 13 5.03 14.57 -5.46
N HIS A 14 5.51 14.63 -6.71
CA HIS A 14 6.93 14.69 -7.01
C HIS A 14 7.61 15.97 -6.49
N GLU A 15 6.92 17.11 -6.56
CA GLU A 15 7.43 18.38 -6.04
C GLU A 15 7.64 18.33 -4.52
N VAL A 16 6.72 17.69 -3.80
CA VAL A 16 6.78 17.60 -2.34
C VAL A 16 7.65 16.42 -1.86
N ALA A 17 7.82 15.36 -2.67
CA ALA A 17 8.61 14.17 -2.33
C ALA A 17 10.07 14.47 -1.97
N GLY A 18 10.65 15.53 -2.54
CA GLY A 18 12.01 15.96 -2.21
C GLY A 18 12.15 16.58 -0.82
N SER A 19 11.03 17.01 -0.22
CA SER A 19 10.99 17.71 1.07
C SER A 19 10.33 16.89 2.18
N ASP A 20 9.47 15.94 1.83
CA ASP A 20 8.77 15.07 2.78
C ASP A 20 9.33 13.64 2.76
N PRO A 21 10.00 13.19 3.84
CA PRO A 21 10.57 11.85 3.93
C PRO A 21 9.53 10.72 3.83
N LEU A 22 8.27 10.95 4.22
CA LEU A 22 7.21 9.94 4.16
C LEU A 22 6.77 9.68 2.72
N ILE A 23 6.82 10.72 1.88
CA ILE A 23 6.57 10.61 0.44
C ILE A 23 7.79 10.00 -0.25
N GLY A 24 9.00 10.48 0.06
CA GLY A 24 10.25 10.01 -0.57
C GLY A 24 10.64 8.56 -0.24
N TYR A 25 10.14 8.00 0.86
CA TYR A 25 10.38 6.60 1.24
C TYR A 25 9.59 5.59 0.38
N LYS A 26 8.45 6.00 -0.19
CA LYS A 26 7.62 5.14 -1.07
C LYS A 26 7.74 5.59 -2.53
N THR A 27 7.40 4.71 -3.47
CA THR A 27 7.12 5.15 -4.84
C THR A 27 5.89 6.06 -4.84
N VAL A 28 5.77 6.99 -5.80
CA VAL A 28 4.57 7.86 -5.91
C VAL A 28 3.29 7.02 -5.94
N SER A 29 3.29 5.92 -6.68
CA SER A 29 2.17 4.98 -6.70
C SER A 29 1.89 4.37 -5.33
N GLY A 30 2.93 3.97 -4.57
CA GLY A 30 2.78 3.45 -3.22
C GLY A 30 2.22 4.48 -2.24
N PHE A 31 2.65 5.74 -2.35
CA PHE A 31 2.09 6.82 -1.55
C PHE A 31 0.60 7.08 -1.88
N ILE A 32 0.22 7.07 -3.16
CA ILE A 32 -1.18 7.18 -3.56
C ILE A 32 -2.01 6.03 -2.98
N GLN A 33 -1.56 4.78 -3.15
CA GLN A 33 -2.29 3.59 -2.70
C GLN A 33 -2.43 3.50 -1.19
N GLU A 34 -1.33 3.69 -0.47
CA GLU A 34 -1.28 3.35 0.96
C GLU A 34 -1.60 4.53 1.87
N VAL A 35 -1.70 5.75 1.33
CA VAL A 35 -1.96 6.97 2.11
C VAL A 35 -3.12 7.76 1.52
N LEU A 36 -2.98 8.28 0.29
CA LEU A 36 -3.98 9.21 -0.24
C LEU A 36 -5.35 8.56 -0.45
N VAL A 37 -5.39 7.33 -0.96
CA VAL A 37 -6.65 6.61 -1.19
C VAL A 37 -7.37 6.31 0.13
N PRO A 38 -6.75 5.72 1.17
CA PRO A 38 -7.38 5.52 2.48
C PRO A 38 -7.84 6.81 3.15
N GLU A 39 -7.06 7.89 3.08
CA GLU A 39 -7.44 9.18 3.67
C GLU A 39 -8.62 9.80 2.93
N LEU A 40 -8.64 9.74 1.59
CA LEU A 40 -9.79 10.19 0.81
C LEU A 40 -11.06 9.37 1.15
N ALA A 41 -10.94 8.05 1.26
CA ALA A 41 -12.06 7.19 1.64
C ALA A 41 -12.59 7.55 3.04
N THR A 42 -11.69 7.81 3.99
CA THR A 42 -12.05 8.25 5.35
C THR A 42 -12.81 9.58 5.33
N MET A 43 -12.34 10.56 4.56
CA MET A 43 -13.03 11.86 4.41
C MET A 43 -14.42 11.70 3.80
N LEU A 44 -14.56 10.88 2.76
CA LEU A 44 -15.85 10.62 2.11
C LEU A 44 -16.84 9.94 3.06
N ILE A 45 -16.40 8.98 3.87
CA ILE A 45 -17.23 8.33 4.89
C ILE A 45 -17.66 9.34 5.96
N ALA A 46 -16.72 10.17 6.43
CA ALA A 46 -17.01 11.19 7.43
C ALA A 46 -18.07 12.20 6.94
N GLU A 47 -17.94 12.65 5.68
CA GLU A 47 -18.89 13.58 5.05
C GLU A 47 -20.26 12.94 4.82
N ASP A 48 -20.31 11.73 4.27
CA ASP A 48 -21.57 11.07 3.91
C ASP A 48 -22.37 10.62 5.14
N MET A 49 -21.67 10.16 6.18
CA MET A 49 -22.29 9.60 7.39
C MET A 49 -22.41 10.60 8.55
N ASP A 50 -21.93 11.84 8.37
CA ASP A 50 -21.87 12.89 9.40
C ASP A 50 -21.22 12.41 10.71
N VAL A 51 -20.04 11.78 10.58
CA VAL A 51 -19.27 11.24 11.71
C VAL A 51 -17.89 11.88 11.81
N GLN A 52 -17.30 11.82 13.01
CA GLN A 52 -15.92 12.24 13.20
C GLN A 52 -14.95 11.28 12.52
N GLU A 53 -13.79 11.80 12.13
CA GLU A 53 -12.72 11.10 11.42
C GLU A 53 -12.31 9.77 12.09
N ALA A 54 -12.25 9.74 13.43
CA ALA A 54 -11.95 8.51 14.18
C ALA A 54 -12.99 7.41 13.91
N ARG A 55 -14.28 7.75 13.92
CA ARG A 55 -15.35 6.79 13.62
C ARG A 55 -15.39 6.41 12.14
N ALA A 56 -15.08 7.35 11.25
CA ALA A 56 -14.95 7.04 9.82
C ALA A 56 -13.85 6.01 9.53
N ARG A 57 -12.70 6.10 10.22
CA ARG A 57 -11.63 5.08 10.12
C ARG A 57 -12.07 3.72 10.61
N GLU A 58 -12.81 3.66 11.72
CA GLU A 58 -13.39 2.41 12.22
C GLU A 58 -14.35 1.80 11.19
N ILE A 59 -15.25 2.61 10.62
CA ILE A 59 -16.20 2.16 9.60
C ILE A 59 -15.47 1.66 8.34
N LEU A 60 -14.41 2.34 7.92
CA LEU A 60 -13.61 1.90 6.77
C LEU A 60 -12.98 0.53 7.03
N GLY A 61 -12.44 0.30 8.24
CA GLY A 61 -11.91 -1.01 8.64
C GLY A 61 -12.99 -2.10 8.77
N GLU A 62 -14.16 -1.78 9.33
CA GLU A 62 -15.32 -2.68 9.35
C GLU A 62 -15.77 -3.05 7.92
N SER A 63 -15.62 -2.11 6.97
CA SER A 63 -16.01 -2.31 5.57
C SER A 63 -15.02 -3.17 4.78
N GLU A 64 -13.74 -3.22 5.17
CA GLU A 64 -12.71 -4.06 4.56
C GLU A 64 -13.10 -5.55 4.68
N GLU A 65 -13.50 -6.00 5.87
CA GLU A 65 -13.94 -7.38 6.13
C GLU A 65 -15.15 -7.75 5.26
N ILE A 66 -16.12 -6.83 5.11
CA ILE A 66 -17.28 -7.04 4.22
C ILE A 66 -16.83 -7.09 2.76
N GLY A 67 -15.91 -6.21 2.37
CA GLY A 67 -15.34 -6.15 1.03
C GLY A 67 -14.69 -7.47 0.63
N ASP A 68 -13.90 -8.07 1.52
CA ASP A 68 -13.24 -9.35 1.29
C ASP A 68 -14.24 -10.50 1.09
N LEU A 69 -15.33 -10.51 1.86
CA LEU A 69 -16.37 -11.52 1.76
C LEU A 69 -17.16 -11.40 0.44
N VAL A 70 -17.48 -10.18 0.02
CA VAL A 70 -18.36 -9.90 -1.14
C VAL A 70 -17.59 -9.87 -2.46
N ASN A 71 -16.38 -9.36 -2.44
CA ASN A 71 -15.51 -9.21 -3.59
C ASN A 71 -14.16 -9.87 -3.29
N GLN A 72 -14.17 -11.20 -3.21
CA GLN A 72 -12.97 -12.02 -3.09
C GLN A 72 -12.04 -11.75 -4.27
N ALA A 73 -11.18 -10.75 -4.14
CA ALA A 73 -10.02 -10.63 -4.99
C ALA A 73 -9.24 -11.92 -4.77
N LYS A 74 -8.95 -12.66 -5.84
CA LYS A 74 -7.98 -13.76 -5.74
C LYS A 74 -6.68 -13.12 -5.28
N GLU A 75 -6.37 -13.23 -3.99
CA GLU A 75 -5.04 -12.91 -3.49
C GLU A 75 -4.09 -13.87 -4.22
N GLU A 76 -3.43 -13.38 -5.27
CA GLU A 76 -2.30 -14.09 -5.84
C GLU A 76 -1.16 -13.96 -4.82
N ARG A 77 -1.19 -14.82 -3.81
CA ARG A 77 -0.15 -14.93 -2.80
C ARG A 77 1.10 -15.44 -3.51
N VAL A 78 2.09 -14.56 -3.70
CA VAL A 78 3.43 -14.99 -4.09
C VAL A 78 4.06 -15.63 -2.87
N GLU A 79 4.09 -16.97 -2.82
CA GLU A 79 4.90 -17.69 -1.85
C GLU A 79 6.37 -17.34 -2.11
N ILE A 80 6.95 -16.53 -1.21
CA ILE A 80 8.37 -16.24 -1.23
C ILE A 80 9.09 -17.51 -0.75
N GLU A 81 9.46 -18.39 -1.68
CA GLU A 81 10.33 -19.52 -1.35
C GLU A 81 11.65 -18.97 -0.79
N LYS A 82 11.89 -19.22 0.50
CA LYS A 82 13.21 -19.04 1.09
C LYS A 82 14.16 -19.99 0.37
N LYS A 83 14.92 -19.48 -0.61
CA LYS A 83 16.14 -20.17 -1.06
C LYS A 83 17.03 -20.32 0.16
N THR A 84 17.06 -21.52 0.72
CA THR A 84 18.16 -21.97 1.56
C THR A 84 19.40 -21.87 0.69
N VAL A 85 20.28 -20.91 1.02
CA VAL A 85 21.65 -20.92 0.52
C VAL A 85 22.24 -22.24 1.03
N LYS A 86 22.56 -23.13 0.10
CA LYS A 86 23.44 -24.25 0.40
C LYS A 86 24.82 -23.62 0.56
N ASP A 87 25.35 -23.65 1.77
CA ASP A 87 26.77 -23.49 1.99
C ASP A 87 27.42 -24.75 1.40
N ASP A 88 27.81 -24.67 0.13
CA ASP A 88 28.73 -25.63 -0.48
C ASP A 88 30.12 -25.29 0.09
N ASP A 89 30.39 -25.76 1.32
CA ASP A 89 31.75 -25.96 1.82
C ASP A 89 32.33 -27.15 1.04
N ASP A 90 32.80 -26.88 -0.19
CA ASP A 90 33.67 -27.78 -0.92
C ASP A 90 35.04 -27.78 -0.23
N ASP A 91 35.37 -28.93 0.36
CA ASP A 91 36.71 -29.35 0.75
C ASP A 91 37.64 -29.27 -0.48
N ASP A 92 38.59 -28.32 -0.49
CA ASP A 92 39.78 -28.40 -1.34
C ASP A 92 41.01 -28.64 -0.44
N ASP A 93 41.36 -29.92 -0.32
CA ASP A 93 42.72 -30.40 -0.04
C ASP A 93 43.68 -29.97 -1.18
N GLU A 94 44.81 -29.34 -0.86
CA GLU A 94 46.14 -29.36 -1.55
C GLU A 94 47.02 -28.28 -0.84
N ASP A 95 48.12 -28.58 -0.14
CA ASP A 95 49.40 -29.22 -0.55
C ASP A 95 50.04 -30.08 0.57
#